data_AF-A0A094CZ05-F1
#
_entry.id   AF-A0A094CZ05-F1
#
_cell.length_a   1.000
_cell.length_b   1.000
_cell.length_c   1.000
_cell.angle_alpha   90.00
_cell.angle_beta   90.00
_cell.angle_gamma   90.00
#
_symmetry.space_group_name_H-M   'P 1'
#
loop_
_entity.id
_entity.type
_entity.pdbx_description
1 polymer ?
#
loop_
_entity_poly.entity_id
_entity_poly.type
_entity_poly.pdbx_seq_one_letter_code
_entity_poly.pdbx_strand_id
1 'polypeptide(L)'
;MNIQQLYSHAQTEDNIQKAIIALQLKEFKSIRLAADHFEVPKSTLADRMSGKKTRAVAHEIEQALSNAEENTLARWIIRLTATGFPATPMLIKEMAEEVRIQRVQIASSQTTLRTNPTPIGHEWIYRFLK
;
A
#
# COMPACT_ATOMS: atom_id res chain seq x y z
N MET A 1 -33.87 -8.48 -13.51
CA MET A 1 -32.78 -9.47 -13.34
C MET A 1 -31.49 -8.73 -13.06
N ASN A 2 -31.04 -8.72 -11.81
CA ASN A 2 -29.85 -8.00 -11.36
C ASN A 2 -28.67 -8.98 -11.40
N ILE A 3 -27.90 -8.95 -12.48
CA ILE A 3 -26.70 -9.77 -12.62
C ILE A 3 -25.57 -9.03 -11.90
N GLN A 4 -25.54 -9.12 -10.58
CA GLN A 4 -24.30 -8.86 -9.84
C GLN A 4 -23.37 -10.02 -10.17
N GLN A 5 -22.56 -9.87 -11.23
CA GLN A 5 -21.44 -10.75 -11.50
C GLN A 5 -20.59 -10.81 -10.22
N LEU A 6 -20.52 -12.01 -9.60
CA LEU A 6 -19.62 -12.28 -8.49
C LEU A 6 -18.19 -12.26 -9.02
N TYR A 7 -17.58 -11.08 -9.05
CA TYR A 7 -16.14 -11.00 -9.25
C TYR A 7 -15.45 -11.43 -7.94
N SER A 8 -14.56 -12.41 -8.05
CA SER A 8 -13.76 -12.92 -6.93
C SER A 8 -13.03 -11.76 -6.23
N HIS A 9 -13.05 -11.77 -4.90
CA HIS A 9 -12.74 -10.65 -4.00
C HIS A 9 -11.26 -10.22 -3.95
N ALA A 10 -10.42 -10.78 -4.83
CA ALA A 10 -8.98 -10.52 -4.91
C ALA A 10 -8.64 -9.75 -6.18
N GLN A 11 -9.33 -8.64 -6.45
CA GLN A 11 -8.82 -7.69 -7.44
C GLN A 11 -7.66 -6.95 -6.85
N THR A 12 -6.48 -7.22 -7.38
CA THR A 12 -5.29 -6.45 -7.07
C THR A 12 -5.54 -5.02 -7.50
N GLU A 13 -5.15 -4.07 -6.65
CA GLU A 13 -5.11 -2.64 -6.96
C GLU A 13 -4.48 -2.37 -8.35
N ASP A 14 -3.49 -3.17 -8.72
CA ASP A 14 -2.85 -3.19 -10.02
C ASP A 14 -3.82 -3.34 -11.21
N ASN A 15 -4.81 -4.25 -11.14
CA ASN A 15 -5.81 -4.42 -12.21
C ASN A 15 -6.71 -3.18 -12.34
N ILE A 16 -7.04 -2.54 -11.21
CA ILE A 16 -7.81 -1.30 -11.21
C ILE A 16 -6.99 -0.20 -11.89
N GLN A 17 -5.70 -0.06 -11.57
CA GLN A 17 -4.83 0.94 -12.19
C GLN A 17 -4.64 0.70 -13.70
N LYS A 18 -4.44 -0.56 -14.12
CA LYS A 18 -4.38 -0.93 -15.54
C LYS A 18 -5.66 -0.56 -16.28
N ALA A 19 -6.83 -0.80 -15.68
CA ALA A 19 -8.12 -0.41 -16.27
C ALA A 19 -8.26 1.12 -16.41
N ILE A 20 -7.78 1.89 -15.43
CA ILE A 20 -7.77 3.36 -15.48
C ILE A 20 -6.88 3.85 -16.62
N ILE A 21 -5.66 3.32 -16.73
CA ILE A 21 -4.71 3.69 -17.79
C ILE A 21 -5.29 3.38 -19.16
N ALA A 22 -5.85 2.18 -19.36
CA ALA A 22 -6.44 1.78 -20.63
C ALA A 22 -7.64 2.67 -21.04
N LEU A 23 -8.45 3.11 -20.08
CA LEU A 23 -9.53 4.08 -20.31
C LEU A 23 -8.98 5.46 -20.69
N GLN A 24 -7.91 5.93 -20.02
CA GLN A 24 -7.25 7.20 -20.34
C GLN A 24 -6.62 7.19 -21.74
N LEU A 25 -6.03 6.05 -22.13
CA LEU A 25 -5.50 5.80 -23.46
C LEU A 25 -6.58 5.58 -24.54
N LYS A 26 -7.87 5.62 -24.15
CA LYS A 26 -9.02 5.40 -25.03
C LYS A 26 -9.04 4.02 -25.70
N GLU A 27 -8.36 3.03 -25.12
CA GLU A 27 -8.39 1.64 -25.59
C GLU A 27 -9.79 1.02 -25.43
N PHE A 28 -10.51 1.45 -24.39
CA PHE A 28 -11.89 1.05 -24.12
C PHE A 28 -12.86 2.21 -24.26
N LYS A 29 -14.00 1.95 -24.92
CA LYS A 29 -15.07 2.94 -25.15
C LYS A 29 -15.91 3.23 -23.91
N SER A 30 -15.85 2.37 -22.89
CA SER A 30 -16.65 2.56 -21.67
C SER A 30 -15.99 1.92 -20.44
N ILE A 31 -16.30 2.48 -19.27
CA ILE A 31 -15.87 1.96 -17.97
C ILE A 31 -16.32 0.50 -17.79
N ARG A 32 -17.51 0.13 -18.29
CA ARG A 32 -18.02 -1.23 -18.18
C ARG A 32 -17.17 -2.23 -18.96
N LEU A 33 -16.73 -1.88 -20.17
CA LEU A 33 -15.91 -2.76 -21.00
C LEU A 33 -14.51 -2.93 -20.41
N ALA A 34 -13.90 -1.85 -19.91
CA ALA A 34 -12.62 -1.94 -19.21
C ALA A 34 -12.77 -2.77 -17.92
N ALA A 35 -13.83 -2.53 -17.15
CA ALA A 35 -14.12 -3.28 -15.92
C ALA A 35 -14.22 -4.79 -16.16
N ASP A 36 -14.98 -5.19 -17.18
CA ASP A 36 -15.14 -6.60 -17.58
C ASP A 36 -13.80 -7.19 -18.06
N HIS A 37 -13.05 -6.46 -18.89
CA HIS A 37 -11.76 -6.92 -19.43
C HIS A 37 -10.67 -7.11 -18.36
N PHE A 38 -10.59 -6.21 -17.38
CA PHE A 38 -9.62 -6.29 -16.28
C PHE A 38 -10.16 -7.02 -15.05
N GLU A 39 -11.35 -7.63 -15.16
CA GLU A 39 -12.02 -8.40 -14.10
C GLU A 39 -12.23 -7.59 -12.80
N VAL A 40 -12.48 -6.29 -12.92
CA VAL A 40 -12.74 -5.37 -11.80
C VAL A 40 -14.23 -4.94 -11.76
N PRO A 41 -14.86 -4.72 -10.60
CA PRO A 41 -16.23 -4.29 -10.49
C PRO A 41 -16.29 -2.86 -10.99
N LYS A 42 -17.29 -2.62 -11.84
CA LYS A 42 -17.57 -1.28 -12.37
C LYS A 42 -17.64 -0.23 -11.26
N SER A 43 -18.28 -0.54 -10.13
CA SER A 43 -18.40 0.38 -8.99
C SER A 43 -17.04 0.75 -8.42
N THR A 44 -16.17 -0.24 -8.18
CA THR A 44 -14.81 -0.03 -7.67
C THR A 44 -13.97 0.80 -8.64
N LEU A 45 -14.03 0.50 -9.94
CA LEU A 45 -13.31 1.26 -10.97
C LEU A 45 -13.81 2.71 -11.06
N ALA A 46 -15.13 2.92 -11.03
CA ALA A 46 -15.72 4.26 -11.05
C ALA A 46 -15.35 5.07 -9.79
N ASP A 47 -15.44 4.44 -8.61
CA ASP A 47 -15.01 5.02 -7.34
C ASP A 47 -13.55 5.45 -7.39
N ARG A 48 -12.67 4.60 -7.96
CA ARG A 48 -11.26 4.93 -8.09
C ARG A 48 -11.02 6.09 -9.04
N MET A 49 -11.69 6.10 -10.19
CA MET A 49 -11.64 7.22 -11.15
C MET A 49 -12.13 8.53 -10.52
N SER A 50 -13.07 8.48 -9.57
CA SER A 50 -13.52 9.66 -8.81
C SER A 50 -12.54 10.12 -7.72
N GLY A 51 -11.41 9.42 -7.55
CA GLY A 51 -10.37 9.76 -6.59
C GLY A 51 -10.54 9.12 -5.20
N LYS A 52 -11.42 8.11 -5.03
CA LYS A 52 -11.46 7.37 -3.77
C LYS A 52 -10.14 6.66 -3.52
N LYS A 53 -9.55 6.92 -2.35
CA LYS A 53 -8.29 6.31 -1.91
C LYS A 53 -8.47 4.82 -1.58
N THR A 54 -7.39 4.04 -1.69
CA THR A 54 -7.38 2.69 -1.11
C THR A 54 -7.54 2.78 0.40
N ARG A 55 -7.97 1.67 1.02
CA ARG A 55 -8.01 1.57 2.48
C ARG A 55 -6.64 1.84 3.11
N ALA A 56 -5.57 1.27 2.54
CA ALA A 56 -4.20 1.45 3.04
C ALA A 56 -3.74 2.91 3.00
N VAL A 57 -4.06 3.64 1.92
CA VAL A 57 -3.73 5.07 1.80
C VAL A 57 -4.63 5.93 2.68
N ALA A 58 -5.92 5.58 2.82
CA ALA A 58 -6.85 6.31 3.68
C ALA A 58 -6.47 6.22 5.16
N HIS A 59 -5.97 5.07 5.62
CA HIS A 59 -5.54 4.84 6.99
C HIS A 59 -4.03 5.06 7.22
N GLU A 60 -3.31 5.68 6.29
CA GLU A 60 -1.86 5.87 6.38
C GLU A 60 -1.44 6.62 7.65
N ILE A 61 -2.24 7.59 8.11
CA ILE A 61 -1.98 8.39 9.32
C ILE A 61 -2.01 7.52 10.60
N GLU A 62 -2.76 6.42 10.57
CA GLU A 62 -2.91 5.50 11.70
C GLU A 62 -1.86 4.38 11.69
N GLN A 63 -1.12 4.22 10.59
CA GLN A 63 -0.08 3.20 10.47
C GLN A 63 1.19 3.61 11.23
N ALA A 64 1.95 2.62 11.70
CA ALA A 64 3.25 2.87 12.33
C ALA A 64 4.24 3.49 11.33
N LEU A 65 4.30 2.90 10.13
CA LEU A 65 5.06 3.36 8.98
C LEU A 65 4.06 3.77 7.88
N SER A 66 4.39 4.81 7.12
CA SER A 66 3.65 5.17 5.91
C SER A 66 3.79 4.08 4.84
N ASN A 67 2.89 4.07 3.87
CA ASN A 67 2.94 3.08 2.79
C ASN A 67 4.26 3.18 2.01
N ALA A 68 4.82 4.40 1.88
CA ALA A 68 6.10 4.61 1.20
C ALA A 68 7.30 4.03 1.99
N GLU A 69 7.26 4.13 3.32
CA GLU A 69 8.28 3.57 4.20
C GLU A 69 8.21 2.04 4.20
N GLU A 70 7.02 1.45 4.32
CA GLU A 70 6.84 0.00 4.24
C GLU A 70 7.30 -0.56 2.89
N ASN A 71 6.98 0.11 1.78
CA ASN A 71 7.48 -0.27 0.45
C ASN A 71 9.00 -0.19 0.32
N THR A 72 9.63 0.77 0.99
CA THR A 72 11.08 0.92 0.99
C THR A 72 11.73 -0.20 1.80
N LEU A 73 11.16 -0.53 2.96
CA LEU A 73 11.58 -1.66 3.78
C LEU A 73 11.43 -2.99 3.04
N ALA A 74 10.30 -3.21 2.35
CA ALA A 74 10.07 -4.40 1.54
C ALA A 74 11.10 -4.55 0.41
N ARG A 75 11.39 -3.47 -0.33
CA ARG A 75 12.44 -3.47 -1.38
C ARG A 75 13.82 -3.80 -0.80
N TRP A 76 14.14 -3.26 0.38
CA TRP A 76 15.39 -3.56 1.07
C TRP A 76 15.48 -5.05 1.47
N ILE A 77 14.40 -5.64 2.01
CA ILE A 77 14.34 -7.07 2.35
C ILE A 77 14.52 -7.96 1.11
N ILE A 78 13.84 -7.63 0.00
CA ILE A 78 13.96 -8.37 -1.26
C ILE A 78 15.42 -8.33 -1.75
N ARG A 79 16.05 -7.15 -1.72
CA ARG A 79 17.45 -7.00 -2.12
C ARG A 79 18.40 -7.79 -1.21
N LEU A 80 18.17 -7.78 0.10
CA LEU A 80 18.99 -8.52 1.06
C LEU A 80 18.87 -10.03 0.83
N THR A 81 17.64 -10.52 0.64
CA THR A 81 17.35 -11.93 0.36
C THR A 81 18.00 -12.38 -0.95
N ALA A 82 17.98 -11.52 -1.99
CA ALA A 82 18.64 -11.81 -3.27
C ALA A 82 20.17 -11.95 -3.15
N THR A 83 20.79 -11.36 -2.13
CA THR A 83 22.24 -11.52 -1.85
C THR A 83 22.59 -12.78 -1.06
N GLY A 84 21.61 -13.63 -0.75
CA GLY A 84 21.82 -14.87 0.03
C GLY A 84 21.75 -14.68 1.54
N PHE A 85 21.40 -13.49 2.02
CA PHE A 85 21.26 -13.18 3.44
C PHE A 85 19.81 -12.76 3.75
N PRO A 86 18.90 -13.70 4.02
CA PRO A 86 17.53 -13.35 4.37
C PRO A 86 17.50 -12.52 5.66
N ALA A 87 16.74 -11.42 5.66
CA ALA A 87 16.58 -10.59 6.83
C ALA A 87 15.83 -11.34 7.93
N THR A 88 16.36 -11.34 9.16
CA THR A 88 15.64 -11.92 10.30
C THR A 88 14.46 -11.01 10.70
N PRO A 89 13.37 -11.56 11.26
CA PRO A 89 12.24 -10.74 11.73
C PRO A 89 12.66 -9.65 12.74
N MET A 90 13.65 -9.94 13.58
CA MET A 90 14.23 -8.97 14.53
C MET A 90 14.85 -7.79 13.79
N LEU A 91 15.72 -8.07 12.80
CA LEU A 91 16.38 -7.05 12.01
C LEU A 91 15.37 -6.20 11.22
N ILE A 92 14.33 -6.81 10.67
CA ILE A 92 13.26 -6.08 9.97
C ILE A 92 12.58 -5.09 10.91
N LYS A 93 12.28 -5.52 12.15
CA LYS A 93 11.67 -4.66 13.16
C LYS A 93 12.59 -3.50 13.56
N GLU A 94 13.89 -3.77 13.77
CA GLU A 94 14.88 -2.73 14.08
C GLU A 94 14.97 -1.68 12.98
N MET A 95 15.01 -2.13 11.71
CA MET A 95 15.02 -1.21 10.57
C MET A 95 13.73 -0.40 10.44
N ALA A 96 12.58 -1.01 10.73
CA ALA A 96 11.30 -0.29 10.74
C ALA A 96 11.26 0.80 11.82
N GLU A 97 11.78 0.51 13.01
CA GLU A 97 11.87 1.48 14.10
C GLU A 97 12.82 2.62 13.73
N GLU A 98 13.97 2.31 13.12
CA GLU A 98 14.93 3.33 12.68
C GLU A 98 14.32 4.29 11.65
N VAL A 99 13.65 3.75 10.62
CA VAL A 99 12.95 4.57 9.60
C VAL A 99 11.96 5.54 10.28
N ARG A 100 11.21 5.05 11.26
CA ARG A 100 10.23 5.85 11.98
C ARG A 100 10.86 6.92 12.88
N ILE A 101 11.94 6.57 13.59
CA ILE A 101 12.69 7.52 14.42
C ILE A 101 13.24 8.64 13.55
N GLN A 102 13.84 8.31 12.40
CA GLN A 102 14.35 9.29 11.44
C GLN A 102 13.26 10.24 10.95
N ARG A 103 12.06 9.72 10.61
CA ARG A 103 10.90 10.56 10.25
C ARG A 103 10.55 11.56 11.35
N VAL A 104 10.46 11.09 12.60
CA VAL A 104 10.14 11.95 13.75
C VAL A 104 11.24 12.99 13.97
N GLN A 105 12.51 12.60 13.88
CA GLN A 105 13.62 13.53 14.01
C GLN A 105 13.57 14.65 12.97
N ILE A 106 13.36 14.31 11.68
CA ILE A 106 13.24 15.29 10.58
C ILE A 106 12.06 16.25 10.84
N ALA A 107 10.90 15.73 11.26
CA ALA A 107 9.73 16.54 11.58
C ALA A 107 9.95 17.43 12.83
N SER A 108 10.59 16.91 13.88
CA SER A 108 10.92 17.66 15.11
C SER A 108 12.03 18.69 14.89
N SER A 109 12.96 18.52 13.94
CA SER A 109 13.86 19.61 13.56
C SER A 109 13.11 20.82 12.96
N GLN A 110 11.85 20.65 12.56
CA GLN A 110 10.96 21.71 12.08
C GLN A 110 9.96 22.18 13.17
N THR A 111 9.93 21.55 14.35
CA THR A 111 8.95 21.86 15.43
C THR A 111 9.56 21.58 16.81
N THR A 112 9.52 22.56 17.73
CA THR A 112 10.18 22.55 19.05
C THR A 112 9.78 21.43 20.02
N LEU A 113 8.87 20.54 19.65
CA LEU A 113 8.41 19.41 20.46
C LEU A 113 9.10 18.11 20.02
N ARG A 114 10.12 17.70 20.78
CA ARG A 114 10.69 16.34 20.72
C ARG A 114 9.76 15.40 21.47
N THR A 115 8.90 14.69 20.76
CA THR A 115 8.15 13.56 21.31
C THR A 115 8.82 12.27 20.88
N ASN A 116 9.20 11.42 21.83
CA ASN A 116 9.70 10.08 21.49
C ASN A 116 8.51 9.25 20.95
N PRO A 117 8.60 8.66 19.75
CA PRO A 117 7.54 7.81 19.23
C PRO A 117 7.36 6.58 20.13
N THR A 118 6.11 6.18 20.41
CA THR A 118 5.79 4.92 21.10
C THR A 118 6.36 3.75 20.31
N PRO A 119 7.12 2.79 20.87
CA PRO A 119 7.76 1.72 20.10
C PRO A 119 6.79 0.91 19.24
N ILE A 120 7.26 0.38 18.11
CA ILE A 120 6.46 -0.52 17.27
C ILE A 120 6.09 -1.78 18.07
N GLY A 121 4.79 -2.07 18.10
CA GLY A 121 4.22 -3.23 18.79
C GLY A 121 4.81 -4.55 18.30
N HIS A 122 4.89 -5.55 19.19
CA HIS A 122 5.47 -6.86 18.86
C HIS A 122 4.73 -7.57 17.72
N GLU A 123 3.40 -7.40 17.66
CA GLU A 123 2.54 -8.00 16.63
C GLU A 123 2.68 -7.37 15.24
N TRP A 124 3.36 -6.22 15.10
CA TRP A 124 3.48 -5.52 13.83
C TRP A 124 4.18 -6.37 12.77
N ILE A 125 5.24 -7.10 13.16
CA ILE A 125 6.04 -7.89 12.20
C ILE A 125 5.21 -8.98 11.52
N TYR A 126 4.29 -9.62 12.24
CA TYR A 126 3.43 -10.67 11.68
C TYR A 126 2.39 -10.11 10.70
N ARG A 127 1.97 -8.85 10.89
CA ARG A 127 1.06 -8.15 9.97
C ARG A 127 1.80 -7.65 8.74
N PHE A 128 3.04 -7.23 8.90
CA PHE A 128 3.91 -6.77 7.82
C PHE A 128 4.32 -7.91 6.87
N LEU A 129 4.54 -9.12 7.40
CA LEU A 129 4.97 -10.29 6.61
C LEU A 129 3.82 -11.10 5.98
N LYS A 130 2.56 -10.72 6.23
CA LYS A 130 1.36 -11.42 5.75
C LYS A 130 0.90 -10.88 4.40
#